data_AF-A0A367B335-F1
#
_entry.id   AF-A0A367B335-F1
#
_cell.length_a   1.000
_cell.length_b   1.000
_cell.length_c   1.000
_cell.angle_alpha   90.00
_cell.angle_beta   90.00
_cell.angle_gamma   90.00
#
_symmetry.space_group_name_H-M   'P 1'
#
loop_
_entity.id
_entity.type
_entity.pdbx_description
1 polymer ?
#
loop_
_entity_poly.entity_id
_entity_poly.type
_entity_poly.pdbx_seq_one_letter_code
_entity_poly.pdbx_strand_id
1 'polypeptide(L)' 'MTARPLDYGSGMTLVFHWGGPRHGEVDELPSEALASSVLVYDGPRWFGVYEHFQPARTQETAGGPAQVWVVRE' A
#
# COMPACT_ATOMS: atom_id res chain seq x y z
N MET A 1 28.61 5.96 15.11
CA MET A 1 27.92 6.32 13.85
C MET A 1 26.47 5.93 14.01
N THR A 2 25.66 6.86 14.50
CA THR A 2 24.23 6.62 14.77
C THR A 2 23.48 7.07 13.53
N ALA A 3 22.88 6.14 12.79
CA ALA A 3 21.99 6.49 11.69
C ALA A 3 20.85 7.33 12.26
N ARG A 4 20.73 8.58 11.79
CA ARG A 4 19.58 9.43 12.13
C ARG A 4 18.33 8.80 11.52
N PRO A 5 17.21 8.69 12.25
CA PRO A 5 15.93 8.41 11.62
C PRO A 5 15.68 9.55 10.63
N LEU A 6 15.47 9.23 9.36
CA LEU A 6 14.97 10.20 8.41
C LEU A 6 13.57 10.60 8.90
N ASP A 7 13.37 11.89 9.09
CA ASP A 7 12.09 12.48 9.49
C ASP A 7 11.09 12.32 8.33
N TYR A 8 10.47 11.14 8.21
CA TYR A 8 9.38 10.83 7.27
C TYR A 8 8.02 11.37 7.77
N GLY A 9 8.02 12.45 8.54
CA GLY A 9 6.80 13.06 9.07
C GLY A 9 6.08 13.86 8.01
N SER A 10 5.24 13.21 7.17
CA SER A 10 3.94 13.71 6.65
C SER A 10 3.42 13.03 5.37
N GLY A 11 4.17 12.12 4.74
CA GLY A 11 3.85 11.65 3.38
C GLY A 11 3.85 10.15 3.15
N MET A 12 3.87 9.27 4.16
CA MET A 12 3.84 7.81 3.95
C MET A 12 2.55 7.21 4.52
N THR A 13 1.97 6.25 3.80
CA THR A 13 0.71 5.58 4.13
C THR A 13 0.89 4.07 3.98
N LEU A 14 0.33 3.33 4.95
CA LEU A 14 0.29 1.87 4.88
C LEU A 14 -0.83 1.39 3.95
N VAL A 15 -0.51 0.45 3.09
CA VAL A 15 -1.42 -0.19 2.14
C VAL A 15 -1.49 -1.69 2.42
N PHE A 16 -2.69 -2.19 2.69
CA PHE A 16 -2.98 -3.61 2.81
C PHE A 16 -3.56 -4.14 1.49
N HIS A 17 -2.95 -5.19 0.95
CA HIS A 17 -3.35 -5.79 -0.32
C HIS A 17 -4.38 -6.90 -0.11
N TRP A 18 -5.57 -6.74 -0.68
CA TRP A 18 -6.65 -7.72 -0.64
C TRP A 18 -6.85 -8.35 -2.01
N GLY A 19 -6.35 -9.58 -2.15
CA GLY A 19 -6.48 -10.40 -3.35
C GLY A 19 -5.24 -10.31 -4.23
N GLY A 20 -5.22 -11.12 -5.29
CA GLY A 20 -4.09 -11.20 -6.21
C GLY A 20 -2.79 -11.72 -5.57
N PRO A 21 -1.65 -11.53 -6.25
CA PRO A 21 -0.35 -12.09 -5.85
C PRO A 21 0.15 -11.63 -4.48
N ARG A 22 -0.22 -10.42 -4.05
CA ARG A 22 0.23 -9.83 -2.77
C ARG A 22 -0.79 -9.94 -1.64
N HIS A 23 -1.80 -10.80 -1.75
CA HIS A 23 -2.86 -10.88 -0.74
C HIS A 23 -2.30 -11.04 0.68
N GLY A 24 -2.68 -10.13 1.59
CA GLY A 24 -2.24 -10.13 2.98
C GLY A 24 -0.96 -9.35 3.26
N GLU A 25 -0.26 -8.86 2.22
CA GLU A 25 0.94 -8.05 2.38
C GLU A 25 0.61 -6.58 2.68
N VAL A 26 1.48 -5.95 3.47
CA VAL A 26 1.40 -4.53 3.82
C VAL A 26 2.63 -3.82 3.27
N ASP A 27 2.41 -2.76 2.50
CA ASP A 27 3.47 -1.87 2.02
C ASP A 27 3.34 -0.49 2.65
N GLU A 28 4.47 0.21 2.78
CA GLU A 28 4.52 1.62 3.13
C GLU A 28 4.81 2.42 1.85
N LEU A 29 3.86 3.23 1.40
CA LEU A 29 3.94 3.98 0.15
C LEU A 29 3.81 5.48 0.38
N PRO A 30 4.45 6.31 -0.45
CA PRO A 30 4.20 7.75 -0.43
C PRO A 30 2.71 8.05 -0.69
N SER A 31 2.14 8.97 0.08
CA SER A 31 0.75 9.42 -0.02
C SER A 31 0.45 9.99 -1.41
N GLU A 32 1.44 10.55 -2.09
CA GLU A 32 1.34 11.02 -3.47
C GLU A 32 1.14 9.86 -4.46
N ALA A 33 1.71 8.68 -4.19
CA ALA A 33 1.46 7.49 -5.01
C ALA A 33 0.01 7.02 -4.87
N LEU A 34 -0.61 7.26 -3.71
CA LEU A 34 -2.02 6.95 -3.43
C LEU A 34 -3.00 8.01 -3.93
N ALA A 35 -2.51 9.16 -4.41
CA ALA A 35 -3.36 10.13 -5.12
C ALA A 35 -3.84 9.56 -6.47
N SER A 36 -3.11 8.59 -7.03
CA SER A 36 -3.60 7.79 -8.14
C SER A 36 -4.67 6.82 -7.66
N SER A 37 -5.70 6.54 -8.47
CA SER A 37 -6.71 5.53 -8.11
C SER A 37 -6.22 4.08 -8.29
N VAL A 38 -4.97 3.89 -8.72
CA VAL A 38 -4.42 2.61 -9.16
C VAL A 38 -2.95 2.48 -8.76
N LEU A 39 -2.62 1.42 -8.04
CA LEU A 39 -1.25 0.97 -7.79
C LEU A 39 -0.87 -0.13 -8.79
N VAL A 40 0.25 0.06 -9.48
CA VAL A 40 0.79 -0.94 -10.42
C VAL A 40 2.11 -1.45 -9.87
N TYR A 41 2.21 -2.77 -9.72
CA TYR A 41 3.45 -3.46 -9.38
C TYR A 41 3.95 -4.22 -10.61
N ASP A 42 5.16 -3.90 -11.05
CA ASP A 42 5.83 -4.46 -12.22
C ASP A 42 6.94 -5.46 -11.81
N GLY A 43 6.52 -6.63 -11.31
CA GLY A 43 7.45 -7.70 -10.95
C GLY A 43 7.88 -8.53 -12.16
N PRO A 44 9.06 -9.19 -12.13
CA PRO A 44 9.57 -10.02 -13.22
C PRO A 44 8.71 -11.27 -13.53
N ARG A 45 7.69 -11.56 -12.70
CA ARG A 45 6.80 -12.71 -12.85
C ARG A 45 5.31 -12.36 -12.81
N TRP A 46 4.94 -11.11 -12.52
CA TRP A 46 3.54 -10.71 -12.39
C TRP A 46 3.38 -9.20 -12.50
N PHE A 47 2.29 -8.79 -13.15
CA PHE A 47 1.76 -7.43 -13.09
C PHE A 47 0.54 -7.44 -12.18
N GLY A 48 0.62 -6.71 -11.07
CA GLY A 48 -0.48 -6.57 -10.12
C GLY A 48 -1.04 -5.16 -10.16
N VAL A 49 -2.28 -5.02 -10.59
CA VAL A 49 -3.00 -3.74 -10.59
C VAL A 49 -3.98 -3.75 -9.43
N TYR A 50 -3.78 -2.85 -8.49
CA TYR A 50 -4.60 -2.71 -7.30
C TYR A 50 -5.32 -1.37 -7.33
N GLU A 51 -6.59 -1.37 -6.99
CA GLU A 51 -7.41 -0.16 -6.86
C GLU A 51 -7.76 0.09 -5.40
N HIS A 52 -8.01 1.35 -5.07
CA HIS A 52 -8.51 1.68 -3.74
C HIS A 52 -9.86 1.00 -3.51
N PHE A 53 -10.01 0.30 -2.40
CA PHE A 53 -11.28 -0.34 -2.06
C PHE A 53 -12.37 0.72 -1.93
N GLN A 54 -13.55 0.46 -2.51
CA GLN A 54 -14.70 1.37 -2.44
C GLN A 54 -15.90 0.64 -1.80
N PRO A 55 -16.49 1.17 -0.71
CA PRO A 55 -16.09 2.40 -0.01
C PRO A 55 -14.73 2.26 0.69
N ALA A 56 -13.99 3.37 0.85
CA ALA A 56 -12.67 3.37 1.48
C ALA A 56 -12.68 2.62 2.82
N ARG A 57 -11.74 1.69 2.98
CA ARG A 57 -11.65 0.83 4.17
C ARG A 57 -10.22 0.83 4.70
N THR A 58 -10.11 0.78 6.02
CA THR A 58 -8.85 0.54 6.73
C THR A 58 -8.86 -0.84 7.40
N GLN A 59 -7.66 -1.40 7.58
CA GLN A 59 -7.42 -2.65 8.29
C GLN A 59 -6.31 -2.45 9.30
N GLU A 60 -6.51 -2.94 10.53
CA GLU A 60 -5.48 -2.94 11.57
C GLU A 60 -4.37 -3.94 11.20
N THR A 61 -3.12 -3.49 11.32
CA THR A 61 -1.92 -4.31 11.05
C THR A 61 -0.90 -4.12 12.18
N ALA A 62 0.16 -4.92 12.19
CA ALA A 62 1.26 -4.74 13.16
C ALA A 62 1.94 -3.37 13.05
N GLY A 63 1.87 -2.70 11.88
CA GLY A 63 2.39 -1.35 11.66
C GLY A 63 1.38 -0.22 11.94
N GLY A 64 0.13 -0.57 12.28
CA GLY A 64 -0.98 0.37 12.44
C GLY A 64 -2.04 0.24 11.34
N PRO A 65 -3.00 1.19 11.27
CA PRO A 65 -4.08 1.16 10.29
C PRO A 65 -3.55 1.32 8.86
N ALA A 66 -3.90 0.39 7.97
CA ALA A 66 -3.54 0.39 6.56
C ALA A 66 -4.77 0.55 5.66
N GLN A 67 -4.68 1.32 4.59
CA GLN A 67 -5.73 1.43 3.57
C GLN A 67 -5.84 0.12 2.79
N VAL A 68 -7.06 -0.36 2.54
CA VAL A 68 -7.28 -1.59 1.79
C VAL A 68 -7.31 -1.31 0.29
N TRP A 69 -6.47 -2.03 -0.45
CA TRP A 69 -6.38 -1.97 -1.91
C TRP A 69 -6.63 -3.36 -2.50
N VAL A 70 -7.46 -3.45 -3.53
CA VAL A 70 -7.97 -4.72 -4.10
C VAL A 70 -7.57 -4.91 -5.54
N VAL A 71 -7.34 -6.16 -5.95
CA VAL A 71 -7.37 -6.51 -7.38
C VAL A 71 -8.82 -6.62 -7.83
N ARG A 72 -9.17 -5.96 -8.93
CA ARG A 72 -10.43 -6.22 -9.67
C ARG A 72 -10.13 -7.15 -10.85
N GLU A 73 -11.00 -8.13 -11.05
CA GLU A 73 -11.02 -9.01 -12.22
C GLU A 73 -11.64 -8.32 -13.44
#